data_AF-A0A2E6I7C8-F1
#
_entry.id   AF-A0A2E6I7C8-F1
#
_cell.length_a   1.000
_cell.length_b   1.000
_cell.length_c   1.000
_cell.angle_alpha   90.00
_cell.angle_beta   90.00
_cell.angle_gamma   90.00
#
_symmetry.space_group_name_H-M   'P 1'
#
loop_
_entity.id
_entity.type
_entity.pdbx_description
1 polymer ?
#
loop_
_entity_poly.entity_id
_entity_poly.type
_entity_poly.pdbx_seq_one_letter_code
_entity_poly.pdbx_strand_id
1 'polypeptide(L)'
;MKLDAKTQQKVNDWWREHGDKMYKPLWGAIRLSSANTREHNLRVCEICCTLLEYGIPFATEARLSTGVRPDIVAPTHVLPIIEVLWSESKQDFLDKKSDKYPHSLQKKWILHDAKDEYVEKMIF
;
A
#
# COMPACT_ATOMS: atom_id res chain seq x y z
N MET A 1 -9.40 9.69 9.21
CA MET A 1 -9.57 10.70 8.14
C MET A 1 -11.02 10.71 7.67
N LYS A 2 -11.61 11.88 7.39
CA LYS A 2 -12.96 11.98 6.80
C LYS A 2 -12.81 12.20 5.29
N LEU A 3 -13.32 11.26 4.50
CA LEU A 3 -13.30 11.33 3.04
C LEU A 3 -14.57 12.02 2.52
N ASP A 4 -14.46 12.72 1.39
CA ASP A 4 -15.64 13.16 0.66
C ASP A 4 -16.37 11.95 0.05
N ALA A 5 -17.65 12.13 -0.28
CA ALA A 5 -18.51 11.04 -0.74
C ALA A 5 -18.00 10.34 -2.01
N LYS A 6 -17.42 11.10 -2.95
CA LYS A 6 -16.92 10.58 -4.23
C LYS A 6 -15.66 9.74 -4.00
N THR A 7 -14.75 10.21 -3.16
CA THR A 7 -13.55 9.46 -2.78
C THR A 7 -13.89 8.22 -1.97
N GLN A 8 -14.83 8.32 -1.02
CA GLN A 8 -15.29 7.18 -0.24
C GLN A 8 -15.91 6.10 -1.13
N GLN A 9 -16.68 6.49 -2.15
CA GLN A 9 -17.24 5.56 -3.13
C GLN A 9 -16.14 4.82 -3.89
N LYS A 10 -15.14 5.53 -4.43
CA LYS A 10 -14.00 4.92 -5.13
C LYS A 10 -13.24 3.92 -4.26
N VAL A 11 -12.99 4.28 -3.00
CA VAL A 11 -12.32 3.39 -2.03
C VAL A 11 -13.14 2.12 -1.80
N ASN A 12 -14.46 2.27 -1.61
CA ASN A 12 -15.35 1.14 -1.39
C ASN A 12 -15.47 0.23 -2.63
N ASP A 13 -15.54 0.81 -3.82
CA ASP A 13 -15.61 0.07 -5.09
C ASP A 13 -14.34 -0.74 -5.30
N TRP A 14 -13.17 -0.10 -5.14
CA TRP A 14 -11.88 -0.78 -5.22
C TRP A 14 -11.76 -1.91 -4.19
N TRP A 15 -12.18 -1.67 -2.95
CA TRP A 15 -12.13 -2.69 -1.89
C TRP A 15 -13.07 -3.87 -2.18
N ARG A 16 -14.26 -3.62 -2.76
CA ARG A 16 -15.17 -4.70 -3.16
C ARG A 16 -14.59 -5.60 -4.25
N GLU A 17 -13.80 -5.02 -5.15
CA GLU A 17 -13.17 -5.75 -6.25
C GLU A 17 -11.94 -6.55 -5.80
N HIS A 18 -11.12 -5.99 -4.91
CA HIS A 18 -9.78 -6.53 -4.62
C HIS A 18 -9.55 -6.99 -3.18
N GLY A 19 -10.34 -6.50 -2.23
CA GLY A 19 -10.19 -6.79 -0.80
C GLY A 19 -10.66 -8.19 -0.40
N ASP A 20 -10.07 -8.71 0.67
CA ASP A 20 -10.61 -9.89 1.36
C ASP A 20 -11.93 -9.52 2.04
N LYS A 21 -13.02 -10.22 1.67
CA LYS A 21 -14.38 -9.97 2.19
C LYS A 21 -14.51 -10.22 3.70
N MET A 22 -13.63 -11.03 4.28
CA MET A 22 -13.58 -11.31 5.72
C MET A 22 -12.72 -10.30 6.49
N TYR A 23 -12.05 -9.37 5.79
CA TYR A 23 -11.16 -8.40 6.37
C TYR A 23 -11.68 -6.97 6.15
N LYS A 24 -11.72 -6.18 7.24
CA LYS A 24 -12.05 -4.76 7.16
C LYS A 24 -10.77 -3.95 7.38
N PRO A 25 -10.24 -3.27 6.35
CA PRO A 25 -9.06 -2.44 6.50
C PRO A 25 -9.38 -1.19 7.32
N LEU A 26 -8.40 -0.73 8.08
CA LEU A 26 -8.48 0.52 8.84
C LEU A 26 -7.93 1.66 7.99
N TRP A 27 -8.82 2.29 7.21
CA TRP A 27 -8.45 3.39 6.33
C TRP A 27 -7.92 4.61 7.11
N GLY A 28 -6.76 5.11 6.69
CA GLY A 28 -6.09 6.27 7.29
C GLY A 28 -5.42 5.98 8.64
N ALA A 29 -5.23 4.71 9.00
CA ALA A 29 -4.48 4.30 10.18
C ALA A 29 -3.13 3.70 9.78
N ILE A 30 -2.05 4.18 10.40
CA ILE A 30 -0.71 3.63 10.22
C ILE A 30 -0.55 2.47 11.21
N ARG A 31 -0.55 1.24 10.70
CA ARG A 31 -0.25 0.03 11.47
C ARG A 31 1.10 -0.51 11.05
N LEU A 32 1.97 -0.68 12.03
CA LEU A 32 3.32 -1.22 11.87
C LEU A 32 3.40 -2.63 12.46
N SER A 33 4.33 -3.44 11.98
CA SER A 33 4.47 -4.85 12.39
C SER A 33 5.80 -5.07 13.09
N SER A 34 5.78 -5.80 14.21
CA SER A 34 7.01 -6.25 14.89
C SER A 34 7.79 -7.30 14.11
N ALA A 35 7.20 -7.86 13.04
CA ALA A 35 7.88 -8.77 12.12
C ALA A 35 8.78 -8.03 11.11
N ASN A 36 8.58 -6.72 10.93
CA ASN A 36 9.37 -5.90 10.02
C ASN A 36 10.57 -5.28 10.74
N THR A 37 11.61 -4.96 9.97
CA THR A 37 12.74 -4.18 10.50
C THR A 37 12.29 -2.77 10.86
N ARG A 38 13.09 -2.08 11.69
CA ARG A 38 12.83 -0.70 12.06
C ARG A 38 12.78 0.20 10.83
N GLU A 39 13.71 0.00 9.89
CA GLU A 39 13.89 0.81 8.69
C GLU A 39 12.68 0.67 7.75
N HIS A 40 12.18 -0.56 7.57
CA HIS A 40 10.95 -0.80 6.81
C HIS A 40 9.75 -0.08 7.43
N ASN A 41 9.55 -0.24 8.75
CA ASN A 41 8.45 0.41 9.47
C ASN A 41 8.53 1.94 9.43
N LEU A 42 9.74 2.52 9.54
CA LEU A 42 9.94 3.96 9.43
C LEU A 42 9.54 4.45 8.03
N ARG A 43 9.97 3.76 6.97
CA ARG A 43 9.61 4.14 5.59
C ARG A 43 8.11 4.01 5.32
N VAL A 44 7.45 2.96 5.82
CA VAL A 44 5.98 2.85 5.74
C VAL A 44 5.32 4.05 6.42
N CYS A 45 5.81 4.45 7.60
CA CYS A 45 5.29 5.61 8.33
C CYS A 45 5.47 6.92 7.53
N GLU A 46 6.66 7.17 6.97
CA GLU A 46 6.95 8.34 6.14
C GLU A 46 6.00 8.45 4.95
N ILE A 47 5.83 7.36 4.19
CA ILE A 47 4.90 7.31 3.05
C ILE A 47 3.47 7.59 3.49
N CYS A 48 3.02 6.94 4.56
CA CYS A 48 1.66 7.15 5.07
C CYS A 48 1.43 8.58 5.58
N CYS A 49 2.42 9.22 6.19
CA CYS A 49 2.35 10.64 6.57
C CYS A 49 2.15 11.52 5.33
N THR A 50 2.91 11.31 4.26
CA THR A 50 2.70 12.02 2.99
C THR A 50 1.29 11.75 2.44
N LEU A 51 0.80 10.52 2.44
CA LEU A 51 -0.56 10.23 2.00
C LEU A 51 -1.62 10.97 2.84
N LEU A 52 -1.42 11.10 4.16
CA LEU A 52 -2.29 11.90 5.04
C LEU A 52 -2.27 13.38 4.68
N GLU A 53 -1.09 13.96 4.48
CA GLU A 53 -0.89 15.38 4.16
C GLU A 53 -1.59 15.76 2.85
N TYR A 54 -1.58 14.86 1.87
CA TYR A 54 -2.25 15.03 0.58
C TYR A 54 -3.71 14.58 0.58
N GLY A 55 -4.25 14.13 1.72
CA GLY A 55 -5.65 13.68 1.84
C GLY A 55 -5.96 12.41 1.04
N ILE A 56 -4.96 11.57 0.78
CA ILE A 56 -5.10 10.35 0.00
C ILE A 56 -5.47 9.19 0.94
N PRO A 57 -6.57 8.47 0.68
CA PRO A 57 -6.94 7.29 1.45
C PRO A 57 -5.92 6.18 1.28
N PHE A 58 -5.49 5.59 2.40
CA PHE A 58 -4.65 4.43 2.41
C PHE A 58 -5.02 3.44 3.52
N ALA A 59 -4.55 2.20 3.38
CA ALA A 59 -4.58 1.21 4.44
C ALA A 59 -3.25 0.46 4.48
N THR A 60 -2.69 0.28 5.67
CA THR A 60 -1.57 -0.64 5.89
C THR A 60 -2.10 -1.98 6.40
N GLU A 61 -1.29 -3.04 6.26
CA GLU A 61 -1.69 -4.41 6.67
C GLU A 61 -3.01 -4.86 6.01
N ALA A 62 -3.29 -4.37 4.81
CA ALA A 62 -4.49 -4.75 4.07
C ALA A 62 -4.35 -6.18 3.53
N ARG A 63 -5.43 -6.96 3.57
CA ARG A 63 -5.46 -8.29 2.95
C ARG A 63 -6.32 -8.27 1.69
N LEU A 64 -5.71 -8.64 0.56
CA LEU A 64 -6.41 -8.79 -0.71
C LEU A 64 -7.10 -10.16 -0.79
N SER A 65 -8.04 -10.30 -1.74
CA SER A 65 -8.78 -11.53 -1.99
C SER A 65 -7.89 -12.72 -2.38
N THR A 66 -6.71 -12.46 -2.95
CA THR A 66 -5.68 -13.49 -3.24
C THR A 66 -4.88 -13.92 -2.02
N GLY A 67 -5.13 -13.31 -0.85
CA GLY A 67 -4.39 -13.54 0.39
C GLY A 67 -3.10 -12.73 0.52
N VAL A 68 -2.68 -12.02 -0.54
CA VAL A 68 -1.54 -11.10 -0.51
C VAL A 68 -1.80 -9.96 0.47
N ARG A 69 -0.73 -9.56 1.17
CA ARG A 69 -0.71 -8.39 2.04
C ARG A 69 0.30 -7.38 1.50
N PRO A 70 -0.16 -6.33 0.82
CA PRO A 70 0.68 -5.21 0.45
C PRO A 70 1.07 -4.41 1.70
N ASP A 71 2.23 -3.78 1.69
CA ASP A 71 2.62 -2.88 2.77
C ASP A 71 1.62 -1.71 2.90
N ILE A 72 1.28 -1.08 1.76
CA ILE A 72 0.32 0.02 1.69
C ILE A 72 -0.59 -0.13 0.47
N VAL A 73 -1.90 0.06 0.68
CA VAL A 73 -2.90 0.20 -0.39
C VAL A 73 -3.36 1.64 -0.44
N ALA A 74 -3.35 2.29 -1.60
CA ALA A 74 -3.77 3.67 -1.81
C ALA A 74 -4.61 3.82 -3.11
N PRO A 75 -5.91 3.49 -3.09
CA PRO A 75 -6.66 3.06 -4.29
C PRO A 75 -7.10 4.18 -5.24
N THR A 76 -6.65 5.43 -5.05
CA THR A 76 -7.22 6.58 -5.77
C THR A 76 -6.22 7.38 -6.59
N HIS A 77 -5.36 8.18 -5.94
CA HIS A 77 -4.60 9.27 -6.58
C HIS A 77 -3.20 8.86 -7.04
N VAL A 78 -2.78 7.66 -6.65
CA VAL A 78 -1.45 7.09 -6.90
C VAL A 78 -1.65 5.66 -7.43
N LEU A 79 -0.55 4.99 -7.80
CA LEU A 79 -0.65 3.56 -8.06
C LEU A 79 -1.17 2.84 -6.80
N PRO A 80 -2.16 1.93 -6.95
CA PRO A 80 -2.97 1.44 -5.85
C PRO A 80 -2.21 0.67 -4.79
N ILE A 81 -0.99 0.22 -5.09
CA ILE A 81 -0.16 -0.59 -4.23
C ILE A 81 1.21 0.06 -4.10
N ILE A 82 1.69 0.21 -2.86
CA ILE A 82 3.04 0.64 -2.55
C ILE A 82 3.68 -0.45 -1.70
N GLU A 83 4.83 -0.95 -2.13
CA GLU A 83 5.62 -1.97 -1.44
C GLU A 83 6.96 -1.36 -1.05
N VAL A 84 7.31 -1.52 0.21
CA VAL A 84 8.54 -1.01 0.80
C VAL A 84 9.53 -2.17 0.86
N LEU A 85 10.60 -2.07 0.08
CA LEU A 85 11.63 -3.08 -0.01
C LEU A 85 12.77 -2.72 0.94
N TRP A 86 13.23 -3.65 1.78
CA TRP A 86 14.40 -3.42 2.64
C TRP A 86 15.51 -4.44 2.38
N SER A 87 15.18 -5.72 2.57
CA SER A 87 16.10 -6.83 2.33
C SER A 87 15.91 -7.44 0.94
N GLU A 88 14.71 -7.32 0.37
CA GLU A 88 14.40 -7.78 -0.99
C GLU A 88 14.78 -6.74 -2.04
N SER A 89 15.24 -7.20 -3.20
CA SER A 89 15.40 -6.34 -4.37
C SER A 89 14.09 -6.21 -5.16
N LYS A 90 14.03 -5.25 -6.09
CA LYS A 90 12.90 -5.16 -7.03
C LYS A 90 12.72 -6.44 -7.84
N GLN A 91 13.83 -7.11 -8.21
CA GLN A 91 13.77 -8.38 -8.93
C GLN A 91 13.22 -9.50 -8.06
N ASP A 92 13.60 -9.57 -6.78
CA ASP A 92 13.02 -10.55 -5.83
C ASP A 92 11.50 -10.40 -5.72
N PHE A 93 11.01 -9.15 -5.65
CA PHE A 93 9.58 -8.88 -5.64
C PHE A 93 8.91 -9.41 -6.92
N LEU A 94 9.50 -9.12 -8.09
CA LEU A 94 8.99 -9.58 -9.38
C LEU A 94 8.93 -11.10 -9.47
N ASP A 95 9.96 -11.80 -9.03
CA ASP A 95 10.05 -13.25 -9.16
C ASP A 95 9.17 -14.00 -8.15
N LYS A 96 8.95 -13.42 -6.95
CA LYS A 96 8.36 -14.17 -5.81
C LYS A 96 6.96 -13.70 -5.41
N LYS A 97 6.59 -12.44 -5.69
CA LYS A 97 5.36 -11.81 -5.15
C LYS A 97 4.44 -11.26 -6.25
N SER A 98 5.00 -10.79 -7.35
CA SER A 98 4.25 -10.05 -8.39
C SER A 98 3.05 -10.83 -8.96
N ASP A 99 3.22 -12.12 -9.26
CA ASP A 99 2.17 -12.97 -9.85
C ASP A 99 1.05 -13.34 -8.86
N LYS A 100 1.25 -13.14 -7.55
CA LYS A 100 0.24 -13.42 -6.52
C LYS A 100 -0.80 -12.29 -6.41
N TYR A 101 -0.50 -11.12 -6.97
CA TYR A 101 -1.45 -10.03 -7.05
C TYR A 101 -2.58 -10.36 -8.04
N PRO A 102 -3.81 -9.88 -7.80
CA PRO A 102 -4.87 -9.93 -8.80
C PRO A 102 -4.39 -9.37 -10.14
N HIS A 103 -4.78 -10.00 -11.26
CA HIS A 103 -4.35 -9.57 -12.60
C HIS A 103 -4.59 -8.08 -12.88
N SER A 104 -5.68 -7.50 -12.36
CA SER A 104 -6.02 -6.08 -12.48
C SER A 104 -5.04 -5.13 -11.75
N LEU A 105 -4.27 -5.65 -10.79
CA LEU A 105 -3.28 -4.93 -9.98
C LEU A 105 -1.84 -5.29 -10.35
N GLN A 106 -1.63 -6.26 -11.23
CA GLN A 106 -0.29 -6.58 -11.73
C GLN A 106 0.30 -5.35 -12.45
N LYS A 107 1.57 -5.05 -12.15
CA LYS A 107 2.33 -3.89 -12.65
C LYS A 107 1.79 -2.53 -12.18
N LYS A 108 0.86 -2.50 -11.24
CA LYS A 108 0.33 -1.27 -10.62
C LYS A 108 0.91 -1.08 -9.22
N TRP A 109 2.23 -1.08 -9.14
CA TRP A 109 2.99 -1.00 -7.90
C TRP A 109 3.97 0.16 -7.92
N ILE A 110 4.13 0.82 -6.79
CA ILE A 110 5.32 1.62 -6.47
C ILE A 110 6.22 0.73 -5.61
N LEU A 111 7.42 0.42 -6.10
CA LEU A 111 8.42 -0.35 -5.36
C LEU A 111 9.46 0.61 -4.79
N HIS A 112 9.35 0.90 -3.49
CA HIS A 112 10.22 1.85 -2.81
C HIS A 112 11.28 1.13 -2.00
N ASP A 113 12.56 1.32 -2.32
CA ASP A 113 13.65 0.83 -1.48
C ASP A 113 13.78 1.73 -0.24
N ALA A 114 13.70 1.14 0.96
CA ALA A 114 13.83 1.83 2.24
C ALA A 114 15.27 2.26 2.55
N LYS A 115 16.27 1.78 1.79
CA LYS A 115 17.65 2.26 1.86
C LYS A 115 17.86 3.60 1.14
N ASP A 116 17.02 3.89 0.16
CA ASP A 116 17.06 5.15 -0.57
C ASP A 116 16.55 6.30 0.31
N GLU A 117 17.05 7.51 0.09
CA GLU A 117 16.49 8.72 0.70
C GLU A 117 15.00 8.87 0.32
N TYR A 118 14.15 9.17 1.30
CA TYR A 118 12.73 9.39 1.03
C TYR A 118 12.52 10.74 0.34
N VAL A 119 11.89 10.71 -0.83
CA VAL A 119 11.46 11.92 -1.53
C VAL A 119 9.98 11.76 -1.87
N GLU A 120 9.12 12.69 -1.43
CA GLU A 120 7.66 12.61 -1.61
C GLU A 120 7.24 12.31 -3.05
N LYS A 121 7.95 12.85 -4.05
CA LYS A 121 7.66 12.60 -5.47
C LYS A 121 7.72 11.12 -5.86
N MET A 122 8.35 10.26 -5.06
CA MET A 122 8.51 8.83 -5.36
C MET A 122 7.21 8.04 -5.25
N ILE A 123 6.17 8.61 -4.62
CA ILE A 123 4.86 7.96 -4.49
C ILE A 123 3.79 8.52 -5.44
N PHE A 124 4.15 9.42 -6.35
CA PHE A 124 3.25 10.06 -7.33
C PHE A 124 3.59 9.69 -8.78
#